data_AF-A0A0R3Q2P0-F1
#
_entry.id   AF-A0A0R3Q2P0-F1
#
_cell.length_a   1.000
_cell.length_b   1.000
_cell.length_c   1.000
_cell.angle_alpha   90.00
_cell.angle_beta   90.00
_cell.angle_gamma   90.00
#
_symmetry.space_group_name_H-M   'P 1'
#
loop_
_entity.id
_entity.type
_entity.pdbx_description
1 polymer ?
#
loop_
_entity_poly.entity_id
_entity_poly.type
_entity_poly.pdbx_seq_one_letter_code
_entity_poly.pdbx_strand_id
1 'polypeptide(L)'
;EPACEIDIKKFVKETFDYEPELYAKVKVNGDDADPFWKFLKTEQHGTLIDAIKWNFTKFLVDRKGHVVKRFAPTTSPSGMTADIEKLLAESP
;
A
#
# COMPACT_ATOMS: atom_id res chain seq x y z
N GLU A 1 -11.28 8.77 6.75
CA GLU A 1 -10.91 9.00 8.17
C GLU A 1 -10.73 10.49 8.44
N PRO A 2 -11.42 11.04 9.46
CA PRO A 2 -11.35 12.46 9.82
C PRO A 2 -10.35 12.80 10.94
N ALA A 3 -9.78 11.81 11.64
CA ALA A 3 -8.92 12.03 12.80
C ALA A 3 -7.48 12.44 12.42
N CYS A 4 -6.75 13.06 13.36
CA CYS A 4 -5.35 13.44 13.15
C CYS A 4 -4.41 12.23 13.32
N GLU A 5 -3.17 12.35 12.84
CA GLU A 5 -2.21 11.23 12.77
C GLU A 5 -1.91 10.59 14.13
N ILE A 6 -1.86 11.40 15.19
CA ILE A 6 -1.64 10.95 16.57
C ILE A 6 -2.81 10.07 17.03
N ASP A 7 -4.05 10.47 16.73
CA ASP A 7 -5.25 9.73 17.10
C ASP A 7 -5.34 8.40 16.35
N ILE A 8 -4.96 8.39 15.07
CA ILE A 8 -4.93 7.15 14.26
C ILE A 8 -3.92 6.16 14.84
N LYS A 9 -2.69 6.59 15.14
CA LYS A 9 -1.67 5.73 15.76
C LYS A 9 -2.13 5.16 17.09
N LYS A 10 -2.69 6.01 17.95
CA LYS A 10 -3.22 5.60 19.25
C LYS A 10 -4.36 4.58 19.10
N PHE A 11 -5.32 4.85 18.22
CA PHE A 11 -6.44 3.97 17.96
C PHE A 11 -5.99 2.58 17.49
N VAL A 12 -5.06 2.50 16.54
CA VAL A 12 -4.55 1.23 16.01
C VAL A 12 -3.88 0.42 17.11
N LYS A 13 -3.01 1.05 17.90
CA LYS A 13 -2.34 0.41 19.03
C LYS A 13 -3.34 -0.12 20.06
N GLU A 14 -4.24 0.73 20.55
CA GLU A 14 -5.13 0.38 21.65
C GLU A 14 -6.19 -0.65 21.25
N THR A 15 -6.62 -0.65 19.98
CA THR A 15 -7.68 -1.55 19.51
C THR A 15 -7.14 -2.91 19.07
N PHE A 16 -5.94 -2.94 18.48
CA PHE A 16 -5.42 -4.15 17.82
C PHE A 16 -4.11 -4.67 18.43
N ASP A 17 -3.58 -4.03 19.48
CA ASP A 17 -2.27 -4.33 20.06
C ASP A 17 -1.15 -4.42 18.99
N TYR A 18 -1.22 -3.48 18.04
CA TYR A 18 -0.38 -3.48 16.86
C TYR A 18 0.19 -2.08 16.61
N GLU A 19 1.49 -1.98 16.35
CA GLU A 19 2.19 -0.71 16.11
C GLU A 19 2.87 -0.71 14.73
N PRO A 20 2.11 -0.54 13.63
CA PRO A 20 2.70 -0.40 12.32
C PRO A 20 3.41 0.95 12.19
N GLU A 21 4.40 1.01 11.29
CA GLU A 21 4.90 2.28 10.81
C GLU A 21 3.80 2.98 9.98
N LEU A 22 3.24 4.06 10.52
CA LEU A 22 2.24 4.89 9.86
C LEU A 22 2.85 6.24 9.49
N TYR A 23 2.71 6.59 8.21
CA TYR A 23 3.14 7.86 7.63
C TYR A 23 2.05 8.93 7.72
N ALA A 24 2.46 10.16 7.43
CA ALA A 24 1.56 11.31 7.39
C ALA A 24 0.43 11.12 6.36
N LYS A 25 -0.71 11.78 6.60
CA LYS A 25 -1.85 11.70 5.68
C LYS A 25 -1.55 12.43 4.38
N VAL A 26 -1.59 11.70 3.26
CA VAL A 26 -1.36 12.25 1.91
C VAL A 26 -2.52 11.97 0.96
N LYS A 27 -2.57 12.70 -0.15
CA LYS A 27 -3.48 12.40 -1.26
C LYS A 27 -2.85 11.37 -2.19
N VAL A 28 -3.63 10.35 -2.56
CA VAL A 28 -3.17 9.24 -3.42
C VAL A 28 -3.69 9.35 -4.85
N ASN A 29 -4.70 10.19 -5.08
CA ASN A 29 -5.34 10.47 -6.36
C ASN A 29 -5.47 11.98 -6.57
N GLY A 30 -5.73 12.40 -7.82
CA GLY A 30 -5.83 13.80 -8.21
C GLY A 30 -4.49 14.42 -8.61
N ASP A 31 -4.54 15.66 -9.06
CA ASP A 31 -3.37 16.41 -9.55
C ASP A 31 -2.36 16.70 -8.43
N ASP A 32 -2.86 16.81 -7.19
CA ASP A 32 -2.08 17.02 -5.99
C ASP A 32 -1.78 15.72 -5.23
N ALA A 33 -1.92 14.57 -5.89
CA ALA A 33 -1.44 13.31 -5.34
C ALA A 33 0.07 13.38 -5.07
N ASP A 34 0.47 12.79 -3.95
CA ASP A 34 1.86 12.70 -3.56
C ASP A 34 2.70 12.01 -4.67
N PRO A 35 3.93 12.50 -4.96
CA PRO A 35 4.76 11.97 -6.04
C PRO A 35 5.03 10.46 -5.92
N PHE A 36 5.18 9.93 -4.71
CA PHE A 36 5.38 8.50 -4.51
C PHE A 36 4.16 7.69 -4.97
N TRP A 37 2.95 8.16 -4.66
CA TRP A 37 1.72 7.50 -5.12
C TRP A 37 1.51 7.63 -6.64
N LYS A 38 1.94 8.74 -7.25
CA LYS A 38 1.96 8.87 -8.72
C LYS A 38 2.92 7.86 -9.35
N PHE A 39 4.12 7.70 -8.78
CA PHE A 39 5.11 6.71 -9.19
C PHE A 39 4.55 5.29 -9.11
N LEU A 40 4.03 4.87 -7.94
CA LEU A 40 3.48 3.52 -7.76
C LEU A 40 2.37 3.18 -8.78
N LYS A 41 1.46 4.12 -9.06
CA LYS A 41 0.39 3.94 -10.04
C LYS A 41 0.91 3.80 -11.48
N THR A 42 2.05 4.42 -11.78
CA THR A 42 2.70 4.35 -13.09
C THR A 42 3.46 3.04 -13.24
N GLU A 43 4.20 2.61 -12.21
CA GLU A 43 4.91 1.33 -12.24
C GLU A 43 3.97 0.13 -12.30
N GLN A 44 2.81 0.23 -11.63
CA GLN A 44 1.78 -0.81 -11.63
C GLN A 44 0.40 -0.21 -11.90
N HIS A 45 0.06 -0.17 -13.19
CA HIS A 45 -1.17 0.36 -13.73
C HIS A 45 -2.42 -0.34 -13.17
N GLY A 46 -3.53 0.39 -13.16
CA GLY A 46 -4.84 -0.15 -12.85
C GLY A 46 -5.45 -0.87 -14.05
N THR A 47 -6.59 -1.54 -13.85
CA THR A 47 -7.23 -2.33 -14.93
C THR A 47 -7.94 -1.48 -15.99
N LEU A 48 -8.33 -0.24 -15.66
CA LEU A 48 -9.14 0.61 -16.54
C LEU A 48 -8.74 2.08 -16.41
N ILE A 49 -8.44 2.49 -15.17
CA ILE A 49 -7.82 3.76 -14.81
C ILE A 49 -6.77 3.48 -13.74
N ASP A 50 -5.73 4.30 -13.68
CA ASP A 50 -4.63 4.09 -12.73
C ASP A 50 -4.95 4.52 -11.31
N ALA A 51 -6.07 5.22 -11.10
CA ALA A 51 -6.50 5.70 -9.79
C ALA A 51 -6.59 4.58 -8.74
N ILE A 52 -6.22 4.90 -7.49
CA ILE A 52 -6.46 4.05 -6.33
C ILE A 52 -7.97 4.00 -6.08
N LYS A 53 -8.62 2.86 -6.37
CA LYS A 53 -10.09 2.76 -6.38
C LYS A 53 -10.72 2.83 -4.99
N TRP A 54 -10.03 2.33 -3.97
CA TRP A 54 -10.52 2.32 -2.58
C TRP A 54 -9.37 2.16 -1.58
N ASN A 55 -9.70 2.33 -0.29
CA ASN A 55 -8.81 2.04 0.82
C ASN A 55 -8.31 0.59 0.75
N PHE A 56 -7.10 0.35 1.28
CA PHE A 56 -6.42 -0.96 1.27
C PHE A 56 -6.04 -1.48 -0.12
N THR A 57 -5.76 -0.62 -1.10
CA THR A 57 -4.96 -1.03 -2.26
C THR A 57 -3.53 -1.29 -1.80
N LYS A 58 -2.91 -2.39 -2.26
CA LYS A 58 -1.55 -2.77 -1.83
C LYS A 58 -0.60 -2.82 -3.03
N PHE A 59 0.66 -2.49 -2.80
CA PHE A 59 1.74 -2.63 -3.77
C PHE A 59 2.82 -3.53 -3.18
N LEU A 60 3.34 -4.43 -4.00
CA LEU A 60 4.47 -5.29 -3.65
C LEU A 60 5.71 -4.73 -4.32
N VAL A 61 6.74 -4.48 -3.52
CA VAL A 61 8.03 -3.96 -3.96
C VAL A 61 9.08 -5.02 -3.65
N ASP A 62 9.94 -5.33 -4.63
CA ASP A 62 11.02 -6.31 -4.47
C ASP A 62 12.21 -5.73 -3.67
N ARG A 63 13.21 -6.57 -3.36
CA ARG A 63 14.41 -6.16 -2.62
C ARG A 63 15.29 -5.16 -3.37
N LYS A 64 15.09 -4.97 -4.68
CA LYS A 64 15.82 -4.03 -5.54
C LYS A 64 15.07 -2.71 -5.71
N GLY A 65 13.89 -2.58 -5.12
CA GLY A 65 13.06 -1.39 -5.15
C GLY A 65 12.09 -1.33 -6.35
N HIS A 66 11.95 -2.39 -7.14
CA HIS A 66 10.97 -2.42 -8.23
C HIS A 66 9.58 -2.71 -7.70
N VAL A 67 8.58 -1.97 -8.20
CA VAL A 67 7.18 -2.25 -7.90
C VAL A 67 6.74 -3.40 -8.80
N VAL A 68 6.60 -4.60 -8.25
CA VAL A 68 6.40 -5.83 -9.02
C VAL A 68 4.95 -6.27 -9.12
N LYS A 69 4.07 -5.78 -8.23
CA LYS A 69 2.65 -6.10 -8.27
C LYS A 69 1.79 -5.08 -7.57
N ARG A 70 0.56 -4.91 -8.05
CA ARG A 70 -0.52 -4.16 -7.39
C ARG A 70 -1.70 -5.08 -7.11
N PHE A 71 -2.19 -5.06 -5.86
CA PHE A 71 -3.32 -5.85 -5.41
C PHE A 71 -4.55 -4.98 -5.16
N ALA A 72 -5.72 -5.52 -5.49
CA ALA A 72 -6.98 -4.83 -5.27
C ALA A 72 -7.29 -4.71 -3.77
N PRO A 73 -8.13 -3.72 -3.38
CA PRO A 73 -8.70 -3.63 -2.03
C PRO A 73 -9.28 -4.96 -1.52
N THR A 74 -9.94 -5.70 -2.40
CA THR A 74 -10.62 -6.98 -2.13
C THR A 74 -9.68 -8.18 -2.05
N THR A 75 -8.41 -8.06 -2.45
CA THR A 75 -7.44 -9.14 -2.28
C THR A 75 -7.17 -9.35 -0.79
N SER A 76 -7.46 -10.56 -0.30
CA SER A 76 -7.18 -10.95 1.08
C SER A 76 -5.68 -11.03 1.34
N PRO A 77 -5.22 -10.84 2.60
CA PRO A 77 -3.82 -11.00 2.95
C PRO A 77 -3.22 -12.36 2.51
N SER A 78 -3.94 -13.45 2.75
CA SER A 78 -3.53 -14.80 2.34
C SER A 78 -3.40 -14.97 0.82
N GLY A 79 -4.15 -14.19 0.03
CA GLY A 79 -4.06 -14.19 -1.43
C GLY A 79 -2.76 -13.60 -1.97
N MET A 80 -1.95 -12.94 -1.13
CA MET A 80 -0.67 -12.35 -1.52
C MET A 80 0.54 -13.24 -1.15
N THR A 81 0.33 -14.29 -0.33
CA THR A 81 1.40 -15.10 0.25
C THR A 81 2.34 -15.68 -0.82
N ALA A 82 1.78 -16.31 -1.85
CA ALA A 82 2.60 -16.95 -2.90
C ALA A 82 3.50 -15.96 -3.66
N ASP A 83 3.02 -14.73 -3.91
CA ASP A 83 3.82 -13.69 -4.57
C ASP A 83 4.96 -13.21 -3.66
N ILE A 84 4.68 -13.07 -2.36
CA ILE A 84 5.68 -12.64 -1.36
C ILE A 84 6.75 -13.73 -1.18
N GLU A 85 6.35 -14.98 -0.99
CA GLU A 85 7.26 -16.11 -0.82
C GLU A 85 8.18 -16.29 -2.02
N LYS A 86 7.66 -16.10 -3.24
CA LYS A 86 8.45 -16.11 -4.46
C LYS A 86 9.60 -15.10 -4.40
N LEU A 87 9.31 -13.84 -4.04
CA LEU A 87 10.35 -12.79 -3.95
C LEU A 87 11.32 -13.02 -2.79
N LEU A 88 10.88 -13.64 -1.70
CA LEU A 88 11.75 -13.95 -0.58
C LEU A 88 12.76 -15.05 -0.92
N ALA A 89 12.37 -16.00 -1.76
CA ALA A 89 13.21 -17.10 -2.24
C ALA A 89 14.28 -16.67 -3.26
N GLU A 90 14.12 -15.51 -3.89
CA GLU A 90 15.13 -14.93 -4.76
C GLU A 90 16.36 -14.51 -3.94
N SER A 91 17.57 -14.79 -4.44
CA SER A 91 18.80 -14.33 -3.79
C SER A 91 18.87 -12.79 -3.82
N PRO A 92 19.39 -12.15 -2.76
CA PRO A 92 19.59 -10.69 -2.73
C PRO A 92 20.35 -10.16 -3.95
#